data_AF-A0A251YBW4-F1
#
_entry.id   AF-A0A251YBW4-F1
#
_cell.length_a   1.000
_cell.length_b   1.000
_cell.length_c   1.000
_cell.angle_alpha   90.00
_cell.angle_beta   90.00
_cell.angle_gamma   90.00
#
_symmetry.space_group_name_H-M   'P 1'
#
loop_
_entity.id
_entity.type
_entity.pdbx_description
1 polymer ?
#
loop_
_entity_poly.entity_id
_entity_poly.type
_entity_poly.pdbx_seq_one_letter_code
_entity_poly.pdbx_strand_id
1 'polypeptide(L)'
;MTITAAADGSALGNPGPAGWAWYVDDEHWAAGGWAHATNNQGELKAVLELFRATAHLDDDLLVLCDSQYVINSVTKWMPGWKRKGWRKGDGKPVLNVELLKEIDAEIQGRRYRFEWVKGHANHPLNEAADVRARAVATAFQGRSAIPAGPGWAGHGADEATGSPDAATETAAVEADAELSADPVTAAAEELEAEAPAQPGLFDFDAFDEEIAPEPGDTTLTIALDRDTMARLSAHARERGVSVDEAVRGLLP
;
A
#
# COMPACT_ATOMS: atom_id res chain seq x y z
N MET A 1 -13.59 23.26 6.58
CA MET A 1 -14.56 22.23 6.15
C MET A 1 -13.78 20.92 6.04
N THR A 2 -14.40 19.76 5.77
CA THR A 2 -13.67 18.48 5.65
C THR A 2 -13.79 17.97 4.22
N ILE A 3 -12.65 17.76 3.58
CA ILE A 3 -12.53 17.11 2.27
C ILE A 3 -12.38 15.61 2.53
N THR A 4 -13.27 14.82 1.94
CA THR A 4 -13.17 13.35 1.97
C THR A 4 -12.61 12.87 0.64
N ALA A 5 -11.49 12.17 0.68
CA ALA A 5 -10.81 11.65 -0.49
C ALA A 5 -10.48 10.18 -0.28
N ALA A 6 -10.51 9.38 -1.34
CA ALA A 6 -9.90 8.06 -1.33
C ALA A 6 -8.54 8.09 -2.05
N ALA A 7 -7.62 7.24 -1.60
CA ALA A 7 -6.31 7.07 -2.22
C ALA A 7 -5.99 5.58 -2.31
N ASP A 8 -5.63 5.12 -3.52
CA ASP A 8 -5.43 3.71 -3.82
C ASP A 8 -4.29 3.49 -4.83
N GLY A 9 -3.71 2.28 -4.81
CA GLY A 9 -2.65 1.83 -5.69
C GLY A 9 -2.93 0.44 -6.25
N SER A 10 -2.52 0.23 -7.51
CA SER A 10 -2.71 -1.04 -8.19
C SER A 10 -1.44 -1.45 -8.92
N ALA A 11 -1.07 -2.73 -8.86
CA ALA A 11 0.06 -3.28 -9.62
C ALA A 11 -0.33 -4.56 -10.38
N LEU A 12 0.03 -4.64 -11.65
CA LEU A 12 -0.15 -5.81 -12.51
C LEU A 12 1.08 -6.72 -12.41
N GLY A 13 1.14 -7.47 -11.31
CA GLY A 13 2.37 -8.14 -10.83
C GLY A 13 3.09 -7.28 -9.80
N ASN A 14 3.74 -7.90 -8.82
CA ASN A 14 4.31 -7.18 -7.66
C ASN A 14 5.76 -7.63 -7.39
N PRO A 15 6.77 -6.99 -8.02
CA PRO A 15 6.69 -5.75 -8.80
C PRO A 15 6.24 -5.96 -10.27
N GLY A 16 5.69 -4.90 -10.87
CA GLY A 16 5.17 -4.87 -12.24
C GLY A 16 4.67 -3.48 -12.66
N PRO A 17 4.01 -3.33 -13.82
CA PRO A 17 3.33 -2.08 -14.18
C PRO A 17 2.36 -1.69 -13.07
N ALA A 18 2.46 -0.46 -12.59
CA ALA A 18 1.72 -0.01 -11.42
C ALA A 18 1.15 1.39 -11.61
N GLY A 19 0.05 1.66 -10.95
CA GLY A 19 -0.64 2.93 -10.93
C GLY A 19 -1.02 3.33 -9.52
N TRP A 20 -1.23 4.62 -9.36
CA TRP A 20 -1.75 5.27 -8.16
C TRP A 20 -2.87 6.21 -8.58
N ALA A 21 -3.84 6.42 -7.70
CA ALA A 21 -4.86 7.43 -7.90
C ALA A 21 -5.39 7.94 -6.56
N TRP A 22 -5.73 9.22 -6.52
CA TRP A 22 -6.60 9.77 -5.48
C TRP A 22 -7.86 10.35 -6.12
N TYR A 23 -8.95 10.33 -5.37
CA TYR A 23 -10.26 10.69 -5.87
C TYR A 23 -11.09 11.38 -4.78
N VAL A 24 -11.63 12.55 -5.10
CA VAL A 24 -12.63 13.26 -4.27
C VAL A 24 -13.98 13.25 -4.98
N ASP A 25 -13.99 13.68 -6.23
CA ASP A 25 -15.12 13.63 -7.15
C ASP A 25 -14.61 13.64 -8.61
N ASP A 26 -15.52 13.63 -9.59
CA ASP A 26 -15.14 13.56 -11.01
C ASP A 26 -14.44 14.83 -11.53
N GLU A 27 -14.52 15.94 -10.80
CA GLU A 27 -13.85 17.21 -11.08
C GLU A 27 -12.51 17.32 -10.35
N HIS A 28 -12.31 16.53 -9.29
CA HIS A 28 -11.14 16.55 -8.41
C HIS A 28 -10.58 15.15 -8.21
N TRP A 29 -9.73 14.72 -9.15
CA TRP A 29 -8.98 13.48 -9.04
C TRP A 29 -7.70 13.54 -9.85
N ALA A 30 -6.69 12.77 -9.45
CA ALA A 30 -5.50 12.55 -10.27
C ALA A 30 -5.02 11.11 -10.19
N ALA A 31 -4.34 10.68 -11.24
CA ALA A 31 -3.72 9.37 -11.32
C ALA A 31 -2.38 9.43 -12.07
N GLY A 32 -1.53 8.44 -11.82
CA GLY A 32 -0.23 8.30 -12.47
C GLY A 32 0.37 6.95 -12.13
N GLY A 33 1.60 6.67 -12.56
CA GLY A 33 2.18 5.35 -12.33
C GLY A 33 3.56 5.15 -12.94
N TRP A 34 3.97 3.88 -12.98
CA TRP A 34 5.27 3.45 -13.48
C TRP A 34 5.15 2.14 -14.26
N ALA A 35 6.11 1.90 -15.16
CA ALA A 35 6.25 0.63 -15.84
C ALA A 35 6.66 -0.52 -14.91
N HIS A 36 7.33 -0.20 -13.78
CA HIS A 36 7.80 -1.19 -12.81
C HIS A 36 7.84 -0.60 -11.40
N ALA A 37 6.86 -0.97 -10.57
CA ALA A 37 6.80 -0.66 -9.15
C ALA A 37 5.95 -1.71 -8.41
N THR A 38 5.82 -1.56 -7.10
CA THR A 38 5.01 -2.43 -6.24
C THR A 38 3.65 -1.80 -5.91
N ASN A 39 2.70 -2.60 -5.42
CA ASN A 39 1.40 -2.09 -4.97
C ASN A 39 1.58 -1.03 -3.88
N ASN A 40 2.39 -1.34 -2.86
CA ASN A 40 2.66 -0.45 -1.73
C ASN A 40 3.26 0.90 -2.16
N GLN A 41 4.07 0.94 -3.22
CA GLN A 41 4.58 2.19 -3.78
C GLN A 41 3.45 3.01 -4.43
N GLY A 42 2.53 2.35 -5.14
CA GLY A 42 1.33 2.99 -5.69
C GLY A 42 0.44 3.59 -4.60
N GLU A 43 0.12 2.80 -3.57
CA GLU A 43 -0.73 3.25 -2.46
C GLU A 43 -0.11 4.44 -1.70
N LEU A 44 1.20 4.39 -1.39
CA LEU A 44 1.90 5.51 -0.74
C LEU A 44 1.94 6.75 -1.62
N LYS A 45 2.15 6.58 -2.93
CA LYS A 45 2.19 7.70 -3.87
C LYS A 45 0.82 8.36 -4.04
N ALA A 46 -0.26 7.59 -4.05
CA ALA A 46 -1.61 8.14 -4.09
C ALA A 46 -1.86 9.09 -2.92
N VAL A 47 -1.46 8.68 -1.71
CA VAL A 47 -1.55 9.51 -0.51
C VAL A 47 -0.65 10.75 -0.60
N LEU A 48 0.60 10.59 -1.05
CA LEU A 48 1.52 11.70 -1.24
C LEU A 48 0.97 12.77 -2.20
N GLU A 49 0.50 12.34 -3.37
CA GLU A 49 -0.02 13.24 -4.40
C GLU A 49 -1.34 13.91 -3.98
N LEU A 50 -2.16 13.23 -3.18
CA LEU A 50 -3.34 13.86 -2.56
C LEU A 50 -2.93 14.98 -1.60
N PHE A 51 -1.91 14.75 -0.76
CA PHE A 51 -1.42 15.78 0.16
C PHE A 51 -0.83 16.98 -0.61
N ARG A 52 -0.10 16.73 -1.69
CA ARG A 52 0.42 17.80 -2.57
C ARG A 52 -0.71 18.60 -3.24
N ALA A 53 -1.66 17.90 -3.86
CA ALA A 53 -2.76 18.53 -4.59
C ALA A 53 -3.59 19.45 -3.70
N THR A 54 -3.73 19.10 -2.42
CA THR A 54 -4.54 19.85 -1.44
C THR A 54 -3.72 20.76 -0.52
N ALA A 55 -2.42 20.95 -0.77
CA ALA A 55 -1.52 21.69 0.13
C ALA A 55 -1.88 23.18 0.29
N HIS A 56 -2.55 23.77 -0.71
CA HIS A 56 -2.99 25.17 -0.70
C HIS A 56 -4.33 25.40 0.04
N LEU A 57 -4.96 24.33 0.52
CA LEU A 57 -6.25 24.37 1.20
C LEU A 57 -6.04 24.31 2.71
N ASP A 58 -6.86 25.06 3.46
CA ASP A 58 -6.91 25.02 4.92
C ASP A 58 -8.06 24.13 5.41
N ASP A 59 -8.43 23.10 4.65
CA ASP A 59 -9.48 22.15 5.01
C ASP A 59 -8.90 20.91 5.68
N ASP A 60 -9.71 20.29 6.53
CA ASP A 60 -9.36 19.01 7.15
C ASP A 60 -9.48 17.90 6.09
N LEU A 61 -8.51 16.98 6.05
CA LEU A 61 -8.51 15.89 5.08
C LEU A 61 -8.88 14.56 5.74
N LEU A 62 -9.99 13.96 5.32
CA LEU A 62 -10.32 12.57 5.59
C LEU A 62 -9.85 11.71 4.43
N VAL A 63 -8.84 10.87 4.66
CA VAL A 63 -8.29 9.96 3.66
C VAL A 63 -8.83 8.55 3.89
N LEU A 64 -9.59 8.04 2.92
CA LEU A 64 -10.05 6.65 2.87
C LEU A 64 -8.98 5.81 2.16
N CYS A 65 -8.50 4.77 2.83
CA CYS A 65 -7.57 3.79 2.26
C CYS A 65 -7.96 2.39 2.73
N ASP A 66 -7.83 1.39 1.87
CA ASP A 66 -7.93 -0.01 2.26
C ASP A 66 -6.57 -0.63 2.65
N SER A 67 -5.47 0.07 2.36
CA SER A 67 -4.12 -0.32 2.77
C SER A 67 -3.84 -0.02 4.24
N GLN A 68 -3.86 -1.08 5.06
CA GLN A 68 -3.35 -1.00 6.43
C GLN A 68 -1.86 -0.66 6.47
N TYR A 69 -1.09 -1.07 5.44
CA TYR A 69 0.34 -0.74 5.36
C TYR A 69 0.55 0.77 5.29
N VAL A 70 -0.17 1.49 4.43
CA VAL A 70 -0.07 2.94 4.32
C VAL A 70 -0.51 3.63 5.60
N ILE A 71 -1.69 3.26 6.11
CA ILE A 71 -2.25 3.87 7.33
C ILE A 71 -1.26 3.70 8.49
N ASN A 72 -0.79 2.47 8.74
CA ASN A 72 0.14 2.22 9.85
C ASN A 72 1.51 2.87 9.62
N SER A 73 2.00 2.92 8.38
CA SER A 73 3.28 3.59 8.05
C SER A 73 3.24 5.06 8.42
N VAL A 74 2.19 5.78 8.02
CA VAL A 74 2.08 7.22 8.29
C VAL A 74 1.75 7.49 9.76
N THR A 75 0.80 6.76 10.34
CA THR A 75 0.24 7.11 11.66
C THR A 75 0.99 6.49 12.85
N LYS A 76 1.49 5.25 12.72
CA LYS A 76 2.06 4.49 13.85
C LYS A 76 3.57 4.39 13.78
N TRP A 77 4.11 4.08 12.61
CA TRP A 77 5.51 3.66 12.50
C TRP A 77 6.47 4.80 12.18
N MET A 78 6.08 5.73 11.30
CA MET A 78 6.91 6.87 10.87
C MET A 78 7.49 7.68 12.04
N PRO A 79 6.76 8.03 13.11
CA PRO A 79 7.35 8.73 14.26
C PRO A 79 8.50 7.95 14.93
N GLY A 80 8.38 6.63 15.01
CA GLY A 80 9.43 5.75 15.52
C GLY A 80 10.64 5.68 14.58
N TRP A 81 10.39 5.53 13.28
CA TRP A 81 11.44 5.48 12.26
C TRP A 81 12.22 6.78 12.17
N LYS A 82 11.58 7.94 12.23
CA LYS A 82 12.24 9.26 12.26
C LYS A 82 13.25 9.36 13.42
N ARG A 83 12.86 8.94 14.62
CA ARG A 83 13.76 8.90 15.79
C ARG A 83 14.96 7.96 15.61
N LYS A 84 14.80 6.90 14.83
CA LYS A 84 15.85 5.90 14.53
C LYS A 84 16.61 6.17 13.23
N GLY A 85 16.49 7.38 12.66
CA GLY A 85 17.16 7.72 11.39
C GLY A 85 16.67 6.91 10.19
N TRP A 86 15.37 6.63 10.14
CA TRP A 86 14.69 5.84 9.10
C TRP A 86 15.17 4.39 9.00
N ARG A 87 15.44 3.78 10.15
CA ARG A 87 15.78 2.35 10.28
C ARG A 87 14.76 1.61 11.12
N LYS A 88 14.56 0.33 10.79
CA LYS A 88 13.75 -0.62 11.55
C LYS A 88 14.50 -1.08 12.81
N GLY A 89 13.80 -1.83 13.68
CA GLY A 89 14.39 -2.37 14.92
C GLY A 89 15.58 -3.31 14.68
N ASP A 90 15.56 -4.04 13.56
CA ASP A 90 16.65 -4.91 13.09
C ASP A 90 17.82 -4.15 12.43
N GLY A 91 17.79 -2.81 12.45
CA GLY A 91 18.82 -1.95 11.85
C GLY A 91 18.73 -1.82 10.32
N LYS A 92 17.85 -2.57 9.66
CA LYS A 92 17.66 -2.49 8.21
C LYS A 92 16.94 -1.19 7.83
N PRO A 93 17.16 -0.68 6.60
CA PRO A 93 16.40 0.45 6.09
C PRO A 93 14.90 0.17 6.09
N VAL A 94 14.11 1.23 6.31
CA VAL A 94 12.66 1.18 6.13
C VAL A 94 12.35 1.04 4.63
N LEU A 95 11.44 0.14 4.27
CA LEU A 95 10.98 0.00 2.88
C LEU A 95 10.20 1.25 2.47
N ASN A 96 10.37 1.68 1.21
CA ASN A 96 9.74 2.89 0.67
C ASN A 96 10.07 4.18 1.43
N VAL A 97 11.24 4.23 2.09
CA VAL A 97 11.67 5.35 2.92
C VAL A 97 11.64 6.70 2.19
N GLU A 98 11.98 6.75 0.91
CA GLU A 98 11.98 8.02 0.17
C GLU A 98 10.56 8.58 -0.02
N LEU A 99 9.58 7.74 -0.40
CA LEU A 99 8.17 8.14 -0.44
C LEU A 99 7.66 8.56 0.95
N LEU A 100 8.06 7.84 2.01
CA LEU A 100 7.64 8.17 3.37
C LEU A 100 8.23 9.49 3.87
N LYS A 101 9.47 9.84 3.47
CA LYS A 101 10.07 11.15 3.78
C LYS A 101 9.35 12.27 3.03
N GLU A 102 8.97 12.05 1.77
CA GLU A 102 8.16 13.02 1.02
C GLU A 102 6.80 13.22 1.70
N ILE A 103 6.11 12.14 2.07
CA ILE A 103 4.83 12.23 2.82
C ILE A 103 5.05 12.99 4.14
N ASP A 104 6.09 12.66 4.89
CA ASP A 104 6.42 13.34 6.15
C ASP A 104 6.58 14.86 5.98
N ALA A 105 7.14 15.32 4.85
CA ALA A 105 7.27 16.73 4.55
C ALA A 105 5.91 17.39 4.23
N GLU A 106 5.08 16.74 3.40
CA GLU A 106 3.79 17.31 2.95
C GLU A 106 2.71 17.33 4.04
N ILE A 107 2.80 16.45 5.04
CA ILE A 107 1.82 16.38 6.15
C ILE A 107 2.12 17.37 7.28
N GLN A 108 3.29 18.02 7.31
CA GLN A 108 3.64 18.93 8.40
C GLN A 108 2.64 20.09 8.49
N GLY A 109 2.08 20.30 9.68
CA GLY A 109 1.12 21.39 9.94
C GLY A 109 -0.28 21.17 9.35
N ARG A 110 -0.53 20.02 8.71
CA ARG A 110 -1.85 19.69 8.12
C ARG A 110 -2.76 18.99 9.13
N ARG A 111 -4.07 19.21 8.98
CA ARG A 111 -5.12 18.51 9.74
C ARG A 111 -5.67 17.37 8.87
N TYR A 112 -5.40 16.13 9.27
CA TYR A 112 -5.83 14.97 8.52
C TYR A 112 -6.17 13.79 9.44
N ARG A 113 -7.02 12.88 8.96
CA ARG A 113 -7.26 11.57 9.56
C ARG A 113 -7.38 10.52 8.48
N PHE A 114 -6.94 9.30 8.80
CA PHE A 114 -7.16 8.13 7.96
C PHE A 114 -8.37 7.36 8.46
N GLU A 115 -9.14 6.80 7.54
CA GLU A 115 -10.19 5.84 7.83
C GLU A 115 -9.94 4.59 6.98
N TRP A 116 -9.77 3.46 7.66
CA TRP A 116 -9.59 2.20 6.97
C TRP A 116 -10.93 1.74 6.42
N VAL A 117 -11.00 1.55 5.12
CA VAL A 117 -12.15 0.97 4.44
C VAL A 117 -11.80 -0.44 4.01
N LYS A 118 -12.79 -1.32 3.96
CA LYS A 118 -12.57 -2.67 3.43
C LYS A 118 -12.56 -2.58 1.90
N GLY A 119 -11.50 -3.05 1.25
CA GLY A 119 -11.43 -3.15 -0.21
C GLY A 119 -12.61 -3.94 -0.78
N HIS A 120 -13.12 -3.49 -1.93
CA HIS A 120 -14.27 -4.09 -2.65
C HIS A 120 -15.57 -4.24 -1.82
N ALA A 121 -15.83 -3.31 -0.88
CA ALA A 121 -16.97 -3.38 0.03
C ALA A 121 -18.01 -2.25 -0.15
N ASN A 122 -18.32 -1.83 -1.39
CA ASN A 122 -19.28 -0.75 -1.70
C ASN A 122 -18.86 0.61 -1.12
N HIS A 123 -17.60 1.00 -1.31
CA HIS A 123 -17.11 2.34 -0.96
C HIS A 123 -16.85 3.13 -2.25
N PRO A 124 -17.81 3.97 -2.73
CA PRO A 124 -17.75 4.54 -4.08
C PRO A 124 -16.49 5.36 -4.36
N LEU A 125 -15.96 6.11 -3.38
CA LEU A 125 -14.72 6.86 -3.56
C LEU A 125 -13.51 5.94 -3.71
N ASN A 126 -13.42 4.88 -2.90
CA ASN A 126 -12.32 3.92 -2.97
C ASN A 126 -12.38 3.11 -4.27
N GLU A 127 -13.57 2.67 -4.68
CA GLU A 127 -13.76 1.99 -5.97
C GLU A 127 -13.40 2.91 -7.15
N ALA A 128 -13.75 4.19 -7.06
CA ALA A 128 -13.36 5.18 -8.06
C ALA A 128 -11.82 5.36 -8.14
N ALA A 129 -11.12 5.32 -7.00
CA ALA A 129 -9.66 5.36 -6.94
C ALA A 129 -9.03 4.06 -7.47
N ASP A 130 -9.48 2.88 -7.03
CA ASP A 130 -9.03 1.55 -7.50
C ASP A 130 -9.10 1.45 -9.03
N VAL A 131 -10.28 1.77 -9.61
CA VAL A 131 -10.50 1.72 -11.06
C VAL A 131 -9.50 2.60 -11.81
N ARG A 132 -9.21 3.81 -11.28
CA ARG A 132 -8.27 4.76 -11.89
C ARG A 132 -6.82 4.28 -11.75
N ALA A 133 -6.42 3.82 -10.58
CA ALA A 133 -5.08 3.26 -10.34
C ALA A 133 -4.82 2.04 -11.23
N ARG A 134 -5.80 1.13 -11.32
CA ARG A 134 -5.74 -0.04 -12.20
C ARG A 134 -5.69 0.35 -13.67
N ALA A 135 -6.46 1.34 -14.10
CA ALA A 135 -6.43 1.83 -15.47
C ALA A 135 -5.04 2.36 -15.85
N VAL A 136 -4.35 3.05 -14.95
CA VAL A 136 -2.96 3.46 -15.18
C VAL A 136 -2.02 2.26 -15.30
N ALA A 137 -2.10 1.29 -14.39
CA ALA A 137 -1.26 0.09 -14.45
C ALA A 137 -1.45 -0.68 -15.78
N THR A 138 -2.70 -0.81 -16.23
CA THR A 138 -3.03 -1.40 -17.54
C THR A 138 -2.49 -0.56 -18.70
N ALA A 139 -2.56 0.77 -18.63
CA ALA A 139 -2.01 1.63 -19.66
C ALA A 139 -0.48 1.49 -19.77
N PHE A 140 0.25 1.35 -18.65
CA PHE A 140 1.68 1.03 -18.66
C PHE A 140 1.98 -0.35 -19.26
N GLN A 141 1.21 -1.38 -18.91
CA GLN A 141 1.37 -2.72 -19.48
C GLN A 141 1.14 -2.71 -21.01
N GLY A 142 0.13 -1.97 -21.47
CA GLY A 142 -0.23 -1.86 -22.89
C GLY A 142 0.55 -0.81 -23.67
N ARG A 143 1.40 0.00 -23.03
CA ARG A 143 2.07 1.18 -23.61
C ARG A 143 1.09 2.17 -24.25
N SER A 144 -0.05 2.37 -23.58
CA SER A 144 -1.12 3.28 -24.00
C SER A 144 -1.03 4.62 -23.27
N ALA A 145 -1.88 5.58 -23.66
CA ALA A 145 -1.98 6.86 -22.96
C ALA A 145 -2.36 6.67 -21.48
N ILE A 146 -1.61 7.30 -20.58
CA ILE A 146 -1.82 7.21 -19.13
C ILE A 146 -2.92 8.19 -18.72
N PRO A 147 -4.00 7.73 -18.06
CA PRO A 147 -5.02 8.64 -17.52
C PRO A 147 -4.44 9.42 -16.33
N ALA A 148 -4.56 10.76 -16.38
CA ALA A 148 -4.01 11.64 -15.34
C ALA A 148 -5.07 12.33 -14.47
N GLY A 149 -6.29 12.52 -14.97
CA GLY A 149 -7.36 13.25 -14.28
C GLY A 149 -7.23 14.78 -14.37
N PRO A 150 -8.26 15.52 -13.94
CA PRO A 150 -8.27 16.98 -13.94
C PRO A 150 -7.36 17.61 -12.88
N GLY A 151 -6.88 16.83 -11.91
CA GLY A 151 -6.13 17.34 -10.76
C GLY A 151 -7.02 18.10 -9.78
N TRP A 152 -6.41 18.96 -8.96
CA TRP A 152 -7.12 19.93 -8.14
C TRP A 152 -6.97 21.31 -8.78
N ALA A 153 -8.08 21.99 -9.09
CA ALA A 153 -8.06 23.24 -9.85
C ALA A 153 -7.06 24.26 -9.26
N GLY A 154 -6.10 24.72 -10.08
CA GLY A 154 -5.06 25.67 -9.67
C GLY A 154 -3.65 25.08 -9.49
N HIS A 155 -3.51 23.75 -9.46
CA HIS A 155 -2.23 23.07 -9.66
C HIS A 155 -2.28 22.27 -10.96
N GLY A 156 -1.69 22.86 -12.00
CA GLY A 156 -1.76 22.37 -13.36
C GLY A 156 -1.28 20.94 -13.52
N ALA A 157 -1.93 20.24 -14.44
CA ALA A 157 -1.56 18.95 -15.02
C ALA A 157 -0.21 18.98 -15.79
N ASP A 158 0.74 19.84 -15.40
CA ASP A 158 1.95 20.15 -16.16
C ASP A 158 3.20 19.35 -15.76
N GLU A 159 3.13 18.44 -14.77
CA GLU A 159 4.26 17.55 -14.43
C GLU A 159 3.92 16.05 -14.53
N ALA A 160 3.04 15.66 -15.46
CA ALA A 160 2.78 14.25 -15.79
C ALA A 160 3.07 13.88 -17.26
N THR A 161 3.92 14.66 -17.95
CA THR A 161 4.40 14.32 -19.30
C THR A 161 5.93 14.17 -19.34
N GLY A 162 6.44 13.18 -18.60
CA GLY A 162 7.80 12.66 -18.81
C GLY A 162 7.81 11.58 -19.89
N SER A 163 8.34 11.90 -21.07
CA SER A 163 8.59 10.97 -22.18
C SER A 163 9.49 9.78 -21.79
N PRO A 164 9.41 8.65 -22.52
CA PRO A 164 10.19 7.45 -22.24
C PRO A 164 11.56 7.54 -22.92
N ASP A 165 12.54 8.21 -22.33
CA ASP A 165 13.94 7.90 -22.62
C ASP A 165 14.88 8.50 -21.57
N ALA A 166 15.51 7.63 -20.77
CA ALA A 166 16.78 7.84 -20.08
C ALA A 166 17.12 6.58 -19.28
N ALA A 167 17.59 5.55 -20.00
CA ALA A 167 18.37 4.50 -19.38
C ALA A 167 19.58 5.14 -18.68
N THR A 168 19.61 5.12 -17.35
CA THR A 168 20.83 5.37 -16.59
C THR A 168 21.34 4.03 -16.09
N GLU A 169 22.37 3.59 -16.80
CA GLU A 169 23.24 2.46 -16.55
C GLU A 169 23.86 2.59 -15.13
N THR A 170 23.44 1.72 -14.20
CA THR A 170 24.18 1.51 -12.96
C THR A 170 25.13 0.34 -13.13
N ALA A 171 26.42 0.69 -13.10
CA ALA A 171 27.58 -0.16 -13.23
C ALA A 171 27.52 -1.45 -12.39
N ALA A 172 27.72 -2.57 -13.09
CA ALA A 172 28.17 -3.82 -12.49
C ALA A 172 29.64 -3.67 -12.07
N VAL A 173 29.97 -4.11 -10.86
CA VAL A 173 31.34 -4.22 -10.39
C VAL A 173 31.88 -5.58 -10.82
N GLU A 174 32.96 -5.56 -11.60
CA GLU A 174 33.74 -6.71 -12.04
C GLU A 174 34.40 -7.42 -10.84
N ALA A 175 34.41 -8.75 -10.90
CA ALA A 175 35.41 -9.57 -10.22
C ALA A 175 35.85 -10.68 -11.19
N ASP A 176 37.09 -10.52 -11.67
CA ASP A 176 37.85 -11.46 -12.47
C ASP A 176 37.98 -12.84 -11.81
N ALA A 177 37.79 -13.90 -12.61
CA ALA A 177 38.56 -15.13 -12.52
C ALA A 177 38.44 -15.90 -13.86
N GLU A 178 39.54 -15.89 -14.63
CA GLU A 178 39.75 -16.71 -15.81
C GLU A 178 39.62 -18.22 -15.52
N LEU A 179 39.14 -19.01 -16.49
CA LEU A 179 39.77 -20.26 -16.93
C LEU A 179 39.12 -20.80 -18.22
N SER A 180 39.97 -21.39 -19.05
CA SER A 180 39.86 -21.64 -20.49
C SER A 180 39.22 -22.97 -20.93
N ALA A 181 38.80 -22.97 -22.22
CA ALA A 181 38.82 -24.06 -23.23
C ALA A 181 37.49 -24.77 -23.60
N ASP A 182 37.20 -24.70 -24.91
CA ASP A 182 36.04 -25.23 -25.69
C ASP A 182 36.02 -26.79 -25.84
N PRO A 183 35.14 -27.39 -26.68
CA PRO A 183 33.68 -27.52 -26.56
C PRO A 183 33.23 -29.00 -26.70
N VAL A 184 32.06 -29.41 -26.16
CA VAL A 184 31.43 -30.69 -26.57
C VAL A 184 29.90 -30.60 -26.59
N THR A 185 29.37 -31.12 -27.69
CA THR A 185 27.98 -31.31 -28.12
C THR A 185 27.08 -32.15 -27.21
N ALA A 186 25.79 -31.78 -27.27
CA ALA A 186 24.57 -32.62 -27.31
C ALA A 186 23.89 -33.09 -26.00
N ALA A 187 22.56 -33.16 -26.17
CA ALA A 187 21.52 -33.86 -25.42
C ALA A 187 20.75 -33.04 -24.36
N ALA A 188 19.44 -33.08 -24.56
CA ALA A 188 18.38 -32.50 -23.75
C ALA A 188 18.16 -33.31 -22.48
N GLU A 189 17.75 -32.63 -21.40
CA GLU A 189 16.86 -33.20 -20.39
C GLU A 189 16.20 -32.06 -19.58
N GLU A 190 14.90 -32.22 -19.38
CA GLU A 190 14.01 -31.34 -18.61
C GLU A 190 14.38 -31.40 -17.13
N LEU A 191 14.45 -30.24 -16.46
CA LEU A 191 14.46 -30.13 -15.01
C LEU A 191 13.68 -28.87 -14.62
N GLU A 192 12.51 -29.10 -14.03
CA GLU A 192 11.69 -28.11 -13.34
C GLU A 192 12.52 -27.40 -12.27
N ALA A 193 12.64 -26.07 -12.38
CA ALA A 193 13.25 -25.24 -11.35
C ALA A 193 12.15 -24.55 -10.54
N GLU A 194 11.96 -25.02 -9.30
CA GLU A 194 11.23 -24.32 -8.24
C GLU A 194 11.80 -22.91 -8.04
N ALA A 195 10.94 -21.90 -8.12
CA ALA A 195 11.24 -20.54 -7.72
C ALA A 195 11.36 -20.44 -6.19
N PRO A 196 12.34 -19.71 -5.63
CA PRO A 196 12.49 -19.61 -4.18
C PRO A 196 11.33 -18.81 -3.58
N ALA A 197 10.54 -19.48 -2.75
CA ALA A 197 9.55 -18.87 -1.88
C ALA A 197 10.23 -17.92 -0.89
N GLN A 198 9.72 -16.68 -0.80
CA GLN A 198 10.10 -15.73 0.23
C GLN A 198 9.71 -16.29 1.61
N PRO A 199 10.54 -16.12 2.66
CA PRO A 199 10.20 -16.51 4.02
C PRO A 199 8.98 -15.73 4.52
N GLY A 200 8.10 -16.44 5.25
CA GLY A 200 6.79 -15.97 5.67
C GLY A 200 6.81 -14.61 6.35
N LEU A 201 5.96 -13.71 5.85
CA LEU A 201 5.70 -12.36 6.33
C LEU A 201 4.88 -12.33 7.63
N PHE A 202 5.14 -13.27 8.54
CA PHE A 202 4.51 -13.36 9.86
C PHE A 202 5.48 -14.03 10.83
N ASP A 203 6.52 -13.30 11.22
CA ASP A 203 7.16 -13.54 12.51
C ASP A 203 6.40 -12.72 13.55
N PHE A 204 5.45 -13.39 14.22
CA PHE A 204 4.63 -12.82 15.28
C PHE A 204 5.34 -12.85 16.65
N ASP A 205 6.62 -13.24 16.74
CA ASP A 205 7.33 -13.36 18.02
C ASP A 205 8.07 -12.08 18.46
N ALA A 206 7.84 -10.94 17.80
CA ALA A 206 8.60 -9.70 18.08
C ALA A 206 7.81 -8.57 18.79
N PHE A 207 6.58 -8.79 19.25
CA PHE A 207 5.81 -7.75 19.95
C PHE A 207 5.06 -8.29 21.16
N ASP A 208 5.83 -8.53 22.23
CA ASP A 208 5.29 -8.63 23.60
C ASP A 208 5.55 -7.31 24.34
N GLU A 209 5.14 -6.18 23.74
CA GLU A 209 5.02 -4.90 24.46
C GLU A 209 3.54 -4.53 24.54
N GLU A 210 3.00 -4.85 25.71
CA GLU A 210 1.70 -4.55 26.28
C GLU A 210 1.23 -3.12 25.94
N ILE A 211 0.21 -3.01 25.08
CA ILE A 211 -0.53 -1.76 24.87
C ILE A 211 -1.33 -1.51 26.15
N ALA A 212 -0.94 -0.50 26.93
CA ALA A 212 -1.68 -0.10 28.12
C ALA A 212 -3.10 0.37 27.72
N PRO A 213 -4.18 -0.25 28.24
CA PRO A 213 -5.54 0.17 27.93
C PRO A 213 -5.87 1.52 28.57
N GLU A 214 -6.71 2.31 27.89
CA GLU A 214 -7.34 3.53 28.41
C GLU A 214 -8.05 3.22 29.76
N PRO A 215 -8.05 4.14 30.75
CA PRO A 215 -8.64 3.88 32.06
C PRO A 215 -10.17 3.76 31.96
N GLY A 216 -10.66 2.54 31.82
CA GLY A 216 -12.10 2.21 31.78
C GLY A 216 -12.46 0.98 30.94
N ASP A 217 -11.61 0.60 29.97
CA ASP A 217 -11.88 -0.53 29.09
C ASP A 217 -11.20 -1.81 29.59
N THR A 218 -12.00 -2.84 29.90
CA THR A 218 -11.48 -4.19 30.12
C THR A 218 -11.40 -4.91 28.78
N THR A 219 -10.20 -5.09 28.25
CA THR A 219 -9.99 -5.92 27.05
C THR A 219 -9.85 -7.38 27.46
N LEU A 220 -10.69 -8.26 26.91
CA LEU A 220 -10.62 -9.71 27.10
C LEU A 220 -10.25 -10.37 25.77
N THR A 221 -9.11 -11.05 25.73
CA THR A 221 -8.69 -11.88 24.59
C THR A 221 -9.03 -13.34 24.87
N ILE A 222 -9.86 -13.96 24.02
CA ILE A 222 -10.22 -15.38 24.13
C ILE A 222 -9.68 -16.12 22.92
N ALA A 223 -8.85 -17.15 23.15
CA ALA A 223 -8.45 -18.10 22.12
C ALA A 223 -9.55 -19.16 21.94
N LEU A 224 -10.06 -19.31 20.72
CA LEU A 224 -11.05 -20.33 20.38
C LEU A 224 -10.38 -21.46 19.60
N ASP A 225 -10.64 -22.70 19.99
CA ASP A 225 -10.27 -23.85 19.18
C ASP A 225 -11.07 -23.90 17.87
N ARG A 226 -10.60 -24.71 16.91
CA ARG A 226 -11.18 -24.81 15.57
C ARG A 226 -12.65 -25.25 15.59
N ASP A 227 -13.03 -26.15 16.48
CA ASP A 227 -14.39 -26.69 16.56
C ASP A 227 -15.34 -25.66 17.18
N THR A 228 -14.87 -24.92 18.17
CA THR A 228 -15.59 -23.82 18.80
C THR A 228 -15.81 -22.67 17.82
N MET A 229 -14.80 -22.32 17.02
CA MET A 229 -14.93 -21.32 15.95
C MET A 229 -15.93 -21.77 14.87
N ALA A 230 -15.94 -23.06 14.51
CA ALA A 230 -16.89 -23.60 13.54
C ALA A 230 -18.34 -23.54 14.03
N ARG A 231 -18.59 -23.91 15.30
CA ARG A 231 -19.92 -23.81 15.93
C ARG A 231 -20.42 -22.37 16.00
N LEU A 232 -19.55 -21.44 16.42
CA LEU A 232 -19.87 -20.02 16.49
C LEU A 232 -20.19 -19.43 15.12
N SER A 233 -19.44 -19.82 14.09
CA SER A 233 -19.67 -19.40 12.71
C SER A 233 -20.99 -19.94 12.15
N ALA A 234 -21.37 -21.18 12.48
CA ALA A 234 -22.66 -21.74 12.11
C ALA A 234 -23.83 -20.99 12.77
N HIS A 235 -23.71 -20.71 14.07
CA HIS A 235 -24.70 -19.95 14.84
C HIS A 235 -24.89 -18.51 14.30
N ALA A 236 -23.79 -17.86 13.93
CA ALA A 236 -23.83 -16.53 13.31
C ALA A 236 -24.59 -16.55 11.96
N ARG A 237 -24.34 -17.57 11.13
CA ARG A 237 -25.04 -17.76 9.84
C ARG A 237 -26.54 -18.01 10.01
N GLU A 238 -26.94 -18.85 10.96
CA GLU A 238 -28.36 -19.13 11.23
C GLU A 238 -29.12 -17.86 11.65
N ARG A 239 -28.44 -16.94 12.32
CA ARG A 239 -28.99 -15.67 12.79
C ARG A 239 -28.83 -14.51 11.78
N GLY A 240 -28.14 -14.73 10.67
CA GLY A 240 -27.87 -13.70 9.66
C GLY A 240 -26.98 -12.55 10.16
N VAL A 241 -26.14 -12.79 11.18
CA VAL A 241 -25.25 -11.80 11.78
C VAL A 241 -23.78 -12.18 11.60
N SER A 242 -22.87 -11.24 11.84
CA SER A 242 -21.44 -11.52 11.85
C SER A 242 -21.02 -12.36 13.07
N VAL A 243 -19.85 -13.01 12.99
CA VAL A 243 -19.28 -13.78 14.12
C VAL A 243 -19.02 -12.88 15.32
N ASP A 244 -18.55 -11.66 15.09
CA ASP A 244 -18.30 -10.66 16.14
C ASP A 244 -19.61 -10.23 16.83
N GLU A 245 -20.68 -9.96 16.08
CA GLU A 245 -22.01 -9.68 16.66
C GLU A 245 -22.57 -10.89 17.41
N ALA A 246 -22.32 -12.10 16.92
CA ALA A 246 -22.70 -13.32 17.62
C ALA A 246 -21.98 -13.46 18.97
N VAL A 247 -20.69 -13.12 19.04
CA VAL A 247 -19.92 -13.10 20.30
C VAL A 247 -20.39 -12.01 21.24
N ARG A 248 -20.63 -10.78 20.74
CA ARG A 248 -21.16 -9.68 21.55
C ARG A 248 -22.54 -10.02 22.14
N GLY A 249 -23.37 -10.75 21.39
CA GLY A 249 -24.67 -11.22 21.86
C GLY A 249 -24.63 -12.41 22.84
N LEU A 250 -23.45 -12.97 23.14
CA LEU A 250 -23.28 -13.99 24.20
C LEU A 250 -22.90 -13.37 25.55
N LEU A 251 -22.48 -12.10 25.56
CA LEU A 251 -22.23 -11.35 26.78
C LEU A 251 -23.58 -10.74 27.25
N PRO A 252 -23.91 -10.84 28.55
CA PRO A 252 -25.17 -10.36 29.10
C PRO A 252 -25.32 -8.84 29.08
#